data_AF-A0A7V4A8A6-F1
#
_entry.id   AF-A0A7V4A8A6-F1
#
_cell.length_a   1.000
_cell.length_b   1.000
_cell.length_c   1.000
_cell.angle_alpha   90.00
_cell.angle_beta   90.00
_cell.angle_gamma   90.00
#
_symmetry.space_group_name_H-M   'P 1'
#
loop_
_entity.id
_entity.type
_entity.pdbx_description
1 polymer ?
#
loop_
_entity_poly.entity_id
_entity_poly.type
_entity_poly.pdbx_seq_one_letter_code
_entity_poly.pdbx_strand_id
1 'polypeptide(L)'
;MINLRKLNLKILSTSIFLFIFLSFVSAQIMEERRGGLSPSPSEKCTIIFTPQSLENLAKSLETKRRELEKKEKEIAKREAYLKVLENELSSKFSSALKFKKQIEEVETLCLKKIEEERVKFEGERSKMNISFQEKISQIISQYENKMSQLKKESEDKVKNLEMAKAKEIENLKSEFQRRISQVESECQNRIQKAQKDWSEQTTKAISEIKMDCDKKIAEVKSETDKKISEIEKSYRAKIEELKKNEEAYKKQIEEMKKSEENLKSNLQNEIAKIKREYENQIKSYERKISEISADYENKIKILEDGKRKEIQELKKLFSDAMTSVIQSYENQIKSLLEILRQRQTSELREEKKTTVEKKFDEETIRKMAKIVASSPPEDAAKIISSMDEKAAAKVLGYIEEKRAGKILSLLPPDKAKKINNFMLGIEEEEEKSNPETKKFQTPRFPPFGRQKGYENIEPEQEEENMNEENEEMKNPLFDYPQEISPQNRKQRKERLGI
;
A
#
# COMPACT_ATOMS: atom_id res chain seq x y z
N MET A 1 82.35 16.97 -54.26
CA MET A 1 83.65 16.35 -53.90
C MET A 1 83.96 15.17 -54.84
N ILE A 2 84.20 15.40 -56.13
CA ILE A 2 84.49 14.33 -57.12
C ILE A 2 85.47 14.88 -58.17
N ASN A 3 86.74 14.46 -58.16
CA ASN A 3 87.59 14.36 -59.37
C ASN A 3 89.03 13.78 -59.19
N LEU A 4 89.49 13.41 -57.99
CA LEU A 4 90.89 12.93 -57.81
C LEU A 4 91.22 11.55 -58.42
N ARG A 5 90.24 10.75 -58.86
CA ARG A 5 90.49 9.34 -59.29
C ARG A 5 91.05 9.16 -60.72
N LYS A 6 91.13 10.20 -61.56
CA LYS A 6 91.54 10.05 -62.98
C LYS A 6 93.02 10.25 -63.29
N LEU A 7 93.85 10.73 -62.35
CA LEU A 7 95.24 11.11 -62.65
C LEU A 7 96.24 9.94 -62.61
N ASN A 8 96.12 9.06 -61.60
CA ASN A 8 97.16 8.05 -61.32
C ASN A 8 97.33 6.95 -62.38
N LEU A 9 96.35 6.74 -63.27
CA LEU A 9 96.38 5.62 -64.22
C LEU A 9 97.36 5.84 -65.40
N LYS A 10 97.69 7.09 -65.75
CA LYS A 10 98.59 7.39 -66.89
C LYS A 10 100.09 7.34 -66.55
N ILE A 11 100.46 7.50 -65.28
CA ILE A 11 101.87 7.47 -64.85
C ILE A 11 102.40 6.03 -64.74
N LEU A 12 101.51 5.06 -64.49
CA LEU A 12 101.89 3.66 -64.30
C LEU A 12 102.24 2.94 -65.63
N SER A 13 101.60 3.30 -66.75
CA SER A 13 101.77 2.58 -68.02
C SER A 13 103.07 2.90 -68.78
N THR A 14 103.64 4.09 -68.61
CA THR A 14 104.88 4.50 -69.28
C THR A 14 106.13 3.87 -68.66
N SER A 15 106.12 3.66 -67.34
CA SER A 15 107.24 3.04 -66.60
C SER A 15 107.50 1.59 -67.05
N ILE A 16 106.42 0.81 -67.27
CA ILE A 16 106.49 -0.61 -67.66
C ILE A 16 107.15 -0.80 -69.03
N PHE A 17 106.89 0.11 -69.98
CA PHE A 17 107.49 0.03 -71.33
C PHE A 17 109.00 0.27 -71.33
N LEU A 18 109.51 1.13 -70.44
CA LEU A 18 110.95 1.43 -70.37
C LEU A 18 111.77 0.23 -69.89
N PHE A 19 111.22 -0.56 -68.96
CA PHE A 19 111.87 -1.75 -68.40
C PHE A 19 112.06 -2.87 -69.43
N ILE A 20 111.08 -3.07 -70.32
CA ILE A 20 111.12 -4.13 -71.34
C ILE A 20 112.19 -3.82 -72.41
N PHE A 21 112.36 -2.54 -72.78
CA PHE A 21 113.32 -2.16 -73.82
C PHE A 21 114.80 -2.32 -73.39
N LEU A 22 115.12 -2.04 -72.12
CA LEU A 22 116.48 -2.22 -71.60
C LEU A 22 116.95 -3.68 -71.61
N SER A 23 116.04 -4.65 -71.46
CA SER A 23 116.37 -6.08 -71.46
C SER A 23 116.82 -6.61 -72.84
N PHE A 24 116.48 -5.93 -73.94
CA PHE A 24 116.74 -6.44 -75.29
C PHE A 24 118.08 -6.00 -75.89
N VAL A 25 118.60 -4.84 -75.49
CA VAL A 25 119.81 -4.24 -76.08
C VAL A 25 121.12 -4.92 -75.63
N SER A 26 121.14 -5.49 -74.43
CA SER A 26 122.34 -6.10 -73.82
C SER A 26 122.78 -7.44 -74.43
N ALA A 27 122.14 -7.92 -75.50
CA ALA A 27 122.23 -9.30 -75.96
C ALA A 27 122.99 -9.52 -77.29
N GLN A 28 123.66 -8.50 -77.86
CA GLN A 28 124.13 -8.56 -79.26
C GLN A 28 125.59 -8.09 -79.54
N ILE A 29 126.48 -8.08 -78.54
CA ILE A 29 127.89 -7.62 -78.71
C ILE A 29 128.92 -8.65 -78.23
N MET A 30 129.03 -9.77 -78.96
CA MET A 30 130.20 -10.68 -79.14
C MET A 30 129.86 -11.60 -80.34
N GLU A 31 130.76 -12.10 -81.18
CA GLU A 31 132.23 -11.97 -81.29
C GLU A 31 132.65 -12.25 -82.77
N GLU A 32 133.70 -11.62 -83.30
CA GLU A 32 134.26 -11.99 -84.61
C GLU A 32 135.74 -11.59 -84.76
N ARG A 33 136.61 -12.52 -85.21
CA ARG A 33 137.84 -12.32 -86.03
C ARG A 33 138.77 -13.54 -86.04
N ARG A 34 139.27 -13.94 -87.23
CA ARG A 34 140.71 -14.07 -87.59
C ARG A 34 140.90 -14.69 -88.99
N GLY A 35 141.90 -14.21 -89.73
CA GLY A 35 142.40 -14.81 -90.97
C GLY A 35 143.46 -13.93 -91.66
N GLY A 36 144.59 -14.51 -92.06
CA GLY A 36 145.71 -13.81 -92.73
C GLY A 36 147.03 -14.58 -92.64
N LEU A 37 147.85 -14.59 -93.70
CA LEU A 37 148.96 -15.55 -93.89
C LEU A 37 150.28 -14.91 -94.39
N SER A 38 151.38 -15.49 -93.90
CA SER A 38 152.72 -15.76 -94.49
C SER A 38 153.17 -15.08 -95.82
N PRO A 39 154.46 -14.68 -95.87
CA PRO A 39 155.33 -14.99 -97.02
C PRO A 39 156.70 -15.61 -96.64
N SER A 40 157.45 -16.17 -97.60
CA SER A 40 158.77 -16.81 -97.42
C SER A 40 159.89 -16.25 -98.34
N PRO A 41 161.19 -16.45 -98.01
CA PRO A 41 162.34 -16.01 -98.83
C PRO A 41 162.98 -17.12 -99.70
N SER A 42 164.08 -16.80 -100.39
CA SER A 42 164.67 -17.54 -101.53
C SER A 42 166.00 -18.27 -101.29
N GLU A 43 166.37 -19.19 -102.19
CA GLU A 43 167.61 -19.98 -102.18
C GLU A 43 168.84 -19.30 -102.85
N LYS A 44 169.98 -20.00 -102.84
CA LYS A 44 171.31 -19.59 -103.32
C LYS A 44 171.68 -20.30 -104.64
N CYS A 45 172.59 -19.73 -105.45
CA CYS A 45 173.51 -20.53 -106.26
C CYS A 45 174.81 -19.76 -106.63
N THR A 46 175.82 -20.50 -107.10
CA THR A 46 177.20 -20.03 -107.35
C THR A 46 177.64 -20.47 -108.74
N ILE A 47 178.30 -19.61 -109.53
CA ILE A 47 178.83 -19.95 -110.87
C ILE A 47 180.26 -19.44 -111.05
N ILE A 48 181.11 -20.29 -111.64
CA ILE A 48 182.53 -20.02 -111.98
C ILE A 48 182.60 -19.56 -113.45
N PHE A 49 183.48 -18.61 -113.77
CA PHE A 49 183.58 -18.03 -115.11
C PHE A 49 185.01 -18.02 -115.69
N THR A 50 185.12 -18.30 -116.99
CA THR A 50 186.36 -18.48 -117.75
C THR A 50 186.80 -17.21 -118.49
N PRO A 51 188.07 -17.07 -118.93
CA PRO A 51 188.63 -15.77 -119.38
C PRO A 51 187.84 -15.04 -120.47
N GLN A 52 187.27 -15.76 -121.43
CA GLN A 52 186.53 -15.17 -122.55
C GLN A 52 185.13 -14.66 -122.18
N SER A 53 184.67 -14.88 -120.94
CA SER A 53 183.43 -14.30 -120.41
C SER A 53 183.61 -12.91 -119.80
N LEU A 54 184.84 -12.54 -119.42
CA LEU A 54 185.13 -11.31 -118.66
C LEU A 54 184.81 -10.04 -119.48
N GLU A 55 185.04 -10.07 -120.80
CA GLU A 55 184.76 -8.95 -121.69
C GLU A 55 183.24 -8.75 -121.93
N ASN A 56 182.47 -9.85 -121.94
CA ASN A 56 181.02 -9.82 -121.97
C ASN A 56 180.44 -9.35 -120.62
N LEU A 57 181.06 -9.72 -119.50
CA LEU A 57 180.71 -9.21 -118.18
C LEU A 57 180.95 -7.69 -118.09
N ALA A 58 182.08 -7.18 -118.61
CA ALA A 58 182.37 -5.75 -118.64
C ALA A 58 181.30 -4.97 -119.42
N LYS A 59 180.94 -5.43 -120.64
CA LYS A 59 179.87 -4.82 -121.45
C LYS A 59 178.49 -4.90 -120.76
N SER A 60 178.21 -5.98 -120.02
CA SER A 60 176.99 -6.17 -119.23
C SER A 60 176.91 -5.27 -117.97
N LEU A 61 178.06 -5.00 -117.33
CA LEU A 61 178.15 -4.04 -116.23
C LEU A 61 178.01 -2.60 -116.73
N GLU A 62 178.55 -2.26 -117.91
CA GLU A 62 178.43 -0.94 -118.53
C GLU A 62 176.98 -0.59 -118.93
N THR A 63 176.19 -1.60 -119.37
CA THR A 63 174.74 -1.42 -119.60
C THR A 63 173.96 -1.38 -118.30
N LYS A 64 174.22 -2.28 -117.33
CA LYS A 64 173.57 -2.23 -116.02
C LYS A 64 173.84 -0.93 -115.25
N ARG A 65 175.04 -0.34 -115.37
CA ARG A 65 175.37 0.97 -114.78
C ARG A 65 174.46 2.07 -115.36
N ARG A 66 174.27 2.09 -116.69
CA ARG A 66 173.38 3.02 -117.37
C ARG A 66 171.89 2.74 -117.13
N GLU A 67 171.48 1.50 -116.87
CA GLU A 67 170.13 1.18 -116.41
C GLU A 67 169.88 1.63 -114.96
N LEU A 68 170.85 1.43 -114.06
CA LEU A 68 170.76 1.86 -112.68
C LEU A 68 170.69 3.38 -112.59
N GLU A 69 171.55 4.11 -113.31
CA GLU A 69 171.51 5.58 -113.37
C GLU A 69 170.17 6.11 -113.95
N LYS A 70 169.56 5.39 -114.90
CA LYS A 70 168.19 5.68 -115.38
C LYS A 70 167.14 5.44 -114.29
N LYS A 71 167.21 4.30 -113.59
CA LYS A 71 166.28 3.95 -112.50
C LYS A 71 166.41 4.88 -111.30
N GLU A 72 167.62 5.29 -110.95
CA GLU A 72 167.92 6.26 -109.90
C GLU A 72 167.33 7.64 -110.25
N LYS A 73 167.47 8.09 -111.50
CA LYS A 73 166.78 9.30 -112.02
C LYS A 73 165.27 9.15 -112.11
N GLU A 74 164.73 7.93 -112.23
CA GLU A 74 163.29 7.67 -112.18
C GLU A 74 162.76 7.64 -110.74
N ILE A 75 163.51 7.04 -109.80
CA ILE A 75 163.23 7.03 -108.37
C ILE A 75 163.24 8.47 -107.84
N ALA A 76 164.26 9.27 -108.13
CA ALA A 76 164.31 10.67 -107.74
C ALA A 76 163.12 11.50 -108.28
N LYS A 77 162.62 11.17 -109.49
CA LYS A 77 161.36 11.76 -110.02
C LYS A 77 160.13 11.29 -109.26
N ARG A 78 160.03 10.00 -108.91
CA ARG A 78 158.94 9.43 -108.12
C ARG A 78 158.93 9.99 -106.70
N GLU A 79 160.09 10.15 -106.06
CA GLU A 79 160.25 10.76 -104.73
C GLU A 79 159.88 12.25 -104.76
N ALA A 80 160.34 13.01 -105.75
CA ALA A 80 159.94 14.40 -105.93
C ALA A 80 158.42 14.53 -106.14
N TYR A 81 157.81 13.65 -106.94
CA TYR A 81 156.37 13.61 -107.18
C TYR A 81 155.58 13.20 -105.93
N LEU A 82 156.03 12.19 -105.18
CA LEU A 82 155.45 11.79 -103.90
C LEU A 82 155.53 12.92 -102.87
N LYS A 83 156.64 13.67 -102.84
CA LYS A 83 156.79 14.84 -101.95
C LYS A 83 155.90 16.01 -102.35
N VAL A 84 155.61 16.18 -103.64
CA VAL A 84 154.56 17.11 -104.10
C VAL A 84 153.18 16.65 -103.64
N LEU A 85 152.84 15.36 -103.80
CA LEU A 85 151.58 14.79 -103.31
C LEU A 85 151.44 14.85 -101.78
N GLU A 86 152.51 14.63 -101.02
CA GLU A 86 152.53 14.72 -99.55
C GLU A 86 152.28 16.16 -99.09
N ASN A 87 152.90 17.15 -99.75
CA ASN A 87 152.63 18.57 -99.52
C ASN A 87 151.19 18.95 -99.90
N GLU A 88 150.67 18.45 -101.03
CA GLU A 88 149.29 18.69 -101.45
C GLU A 88 148.28 18.05 -100.50
N LEU A 89 148.53 16.82 -100.05
CA LEU A 89 147.72 16.10 -99.07
C LEU A 89 147.73 16.81 -97.72
N SER A 90 148.90 17.25 -97.25
CA SER A 90 149.05 18.02 -96.01
C SER A 90 148.34 19.38 -96.08
N SER A 91 148.40 20.04 -97.24
CA SER A 91 147.65 21.27 -97.51
C SER A 91 146.13 21.03 -97.50
N LYS A 92 145.65 19.98 -98.17
CA LYS A 92 144.24 19.56 -98.16
C LYS A 92 143.78 19.16 -96.75
N PHE A 93 144.62 18.49 -95.96
CA PHE A 93 144.31 18.10 -94.58
C PHE A 93 144.24 19.33 -93.65
N SER A 94 145.17 20.30 -93.79
CA SER A 94 145.09 21.59 -93.11
C SER A 94 143.81 22.36 -93.48
N SER A 95 143.42 22.33 -94.75
CA SER A 95 142.16 22.91 -95.23
C SER A 95 140.93 22.20 -94.64
N ALA A 96 140.91 20.86 -94.63
CA ALA A 96 139.84 20.07 -94.04
C ALA A 96 139.70 20.29 -92.52
N LEU A 97 140.81 20.46 -91.79
CA LEU A 97 140.79 20.83 -90.37
C LEU A 97 140.21 22.24 -90.15
N LYS A 98 140.52 23.20 -91.03
CA LYS A 98 139.90 24.55 -90.99
C LYS A 98 138.39 24.48 -91.25
N PHE A 99 137.96 23.74 -92.27
CA PHE A 99 136.54 23.54 -92.54
C PHE A 99 135.83 22.80 -91.40
N LYS A 100 136.44 21.78 -90.80
CA LYS A 100 135.90 21.12 -89.61
C LYS A 100 135.67 22.13 -88.46
N LYS A 101 136.67 22.95 -88.14
CA LYS A 101 136.56 23.97 -87.09
C LYS A 101 135.47 25.01 -87.41
N GLN A 102 135.33 25.41 -88.67
CA GLN A 102 134.25 26.30 -89.12
C GLN A 102 132.87 25.63 -89.01
N ILE A 103 132.75 24.32 -89.26
CA ILE A 103 131.52 23.57 -89.05
C ILE A 103 131.17 23.50 -87.55
N GLU A 104 132.13 23.23 -86.67
CA GLU A 104 131.94 23.23 -85.21
C GLU A 104 131.54 24.63 -84.67
N GLU A 105 132.13 25.70 -85.22
CA GLU A 105 131.75 27.09 -84.93
C GLU A 105 130.33 27.43 -85.43
N VAL A 106 129.93 26.96 -86.62
CA VAL A 106 128.57 27.14 -87.13
C VAL A 106 127.54 26.30 -86.37
N GLU A 107 127.87 25.06 -86.00
CA GLU A 107 127.01 24.18 -85.20
C GLU A 107 126.74 24.77 -83.82
N THR A 108 127.78 25.23 -83.13
CA THR A 108 127.63 25.89 -81.81
C THR A 108 126.85 27.21 -81.90
N LEU A 109 127.04 28.01 -82.97
CA LEU A 109 126.22 29.19 -83.23
C LEU A 109 124.75 28.84 -83.52
N CYS A 110 124.48 27.79 -84.30
CA CYS A 110 123.13 27.31 -84.59
C CYS A 110 122.43 26.80 -83.33
N LEU A 111 123.10 25.97 -82.51
CA LEU A 111 122.56 25.49 -81.24
C LEU A 111 122.26 26.65 -80.28
N LYS A 112 123.18 27.62 -80.16
CA LYS A 112 122.94 28.82 -79.34
C LYS A 112 121.73 29.62 -79.83
N LYS A 113 121.58 29.80 -81.14
CA LYS A 113 120.43 30.50 -81.73
C LYS A 113 119.11 29.74 -81.54
N ILE A 114 119.13 28.41 -81.62
CA ILE A 114 117.96 27.57 -81.35
C ILE A 114 117.50 27.74 -79.89
N GLU A 115 118.42 27.74 -78.93
CA GLU A 115 118.08 27.96 -77.51
C GLU A 115 117.64 29.41 -77.24
N GLU A 116 118.26 30.40 -77.88
CA GLU A 116 117.80 31.81 -77.83
C GLU A 116 116.36 31.98 -78.34
N GLU A 117 115.98 31.36 -79.47
CA GLU A 117 114.60 31.37 -79.95
C GLU A 117 113.67 30.54 -79.04
N ARG A 118 114.11 29.39 -78.53
CA ARG A 118 113.33 28.58 -77.58
C ARG A 118 112.98 29.38 -76.31
N VAL A 119 113.95 30.09 -75.74
CA VAL A 119 113.74 30.94 -74.55
C VAL A 119 112.77 32.11 -74.86
N LYS A 120 112.81 32.69 -76.06
CA LYS A 120 111.80 33.68 -76.50
C LYS A 120 110.40 33.05 -76.55
N PHE A 121 110.24 31.91 -77.24
CA PHE A 121 108.95 31.22 -77.36
C PHE A 121 108.40 30.77 -76.00
N GLU A 122 109.23 30.27 -75.08
CA GLU A 122 108.82 29.93 -73.71
C GLU A 122 108.41 31.18 -72.91
N GLY A 123 109.10 32.32 -73.10
CA GLY A 123 108.73 33.61 -72.52
C GLY A 123 107.41 34.16 -73.06
N GLU A 124 107.17 34.11 -74.38
CA GLU A 124 105.93 34.54 -75.01
C GLU A 124 104.75 33.64 -74.62
N ARG A 125 104.95 32.32 -74.63
CA ARG A 125 103.97 31.34 -74.14
C ARG A 125 103.60 31.58 -72.68
N SER A 126 104.57 31.97 -71.85
CA SER A 126 104.34 32.30 -70.44
C SER A 126 103.50 33.58 -70.29
N LYS A 127 103.84 34.66 -71.02
CA LYS A 127 103.05 35.90 -71.06
C LYS A 127 101.62 35.65 -71.54
N MET A 128 101.45 34.85 -72.59
CA MET A 128 100.15 34.49 -73.15
C MET A 128 99.31 33.68 -72.15
N ASN A 129 99.91 32.72 -71.45
CA ASN A 129 99.24 31.96 -70.40
C ASN A 129 98.79 32.86 -69.24
N ILE A 130 99.65 33.78 -68.76
CA ILE A 130 99.28 34.75 -67.72
C ILE A 130 98.08 35.60 -68.18
N SER A 131 98.11 36.16 -69.39
CA SER A 131 96.98 36.93 -69.93
C SER A 131 95.68 36.13 -70.05
N PHE A 132 95.76 34.81 -70.30
CA PHE A 132 94.58 33.95 -70.27
C PHE A 132 94.09 33.67 -68.84
N GLN A 133 94.98 33.42 -67.87
CA GLN A 133 94.59 33.24 -66.46
C GLN A 133 93.94 34.51 -65.88
N GLU A 134 94.45 35.70 -66.22
CA GLU A 134 93.85 36.99 -65.87
C GLU A 134 92.43 37.12 -66.42
N LYS A 135 92.24 36.84 -67.73
CA LYS A 135 90.91 36.89 -68.38
C LYS A 135 89.94 35.87 -67.79
N ILE A 136 90.39 34.64 -67.51
CA ILE A 136 89.60 33.61 -66.84
C ILE A 136 89.18 34.09 -65.44
N SER A 137 90.11 34.67 -64.67
CA SER A 137 89.83 35.20 -63.32
C SER A 137 88.84 36.36 -63.33
N GLN A 138 88.96 37.28 -64.30
CA GLN A 138 88.01 38.37 -64.52
C GLN A 138 86.61 37.84 -64.86
N ILE A 139 86.51 36.84 -65.75
CA ILE A 139 85.25 36.21 -66.13
C ILE A 139 84.60 35.51 -64.93
N ILE A 140 85.37 34.74 -64.15
CA ILE A 140 84.89 34.08 -62.92
C ILE A 140 84.33 35.12 -61.95
N SER A 141 85.10 36.16 -61.62
CA SER A 141 84.66 37.22 -60.71
C SER A 141 83.39 37.94 -61.21
N GLN A 142 83.26 38.20 -62.52
CA GLN A 142 82.04 38.78 -63.08
C GLN A 142 80.81 37.86 -62.92
N TYR A 143 80.97 36.55 -63.11
CA TYR A 143 79.88 35.59 -62.91
C TYR A 143 79.54 35.38 -61.43
N GLU A 144 80.53 35.31 -60.54
CA GLU A 144 80.32 35.23 -59.09
C GLU A 144 79.55 36.45 -58.55
N ASN A 145 79.94 37.66 -58.99
CA ASN A 145 79.23 38.89 -58.64
C ASN A 145 77.78 38.90 -59.16
N LYS A 146 77.54 38.48 -60.42
CA LYS A 146 76.19 38.35 -60.98
C LYS A 146 75.35 37.29 -60.25
N MET A 147 75.93 36.14 -59.90
CA MET A 147 75.24 35.10 -59.12
C MET A 147 74.90 35.58 -57.71
N SER A 148 75.77 36.34 -57.06
CA SER A 148 75.52 36.96 -55.76
C SER A 148 74.38 37.98 -55.82
N GLN A 149 74.37 38.84 -56.84
CA GLN A 149 73.30 39.81 -57.09
C GLN A 149 71.95 39.12 -57.36
N LEU A 150 71.90 38.16 -58.29
CA LEU A 150 70.69 37.40 -58.61
C LEU A 150 70.15 36.60 -57.42
N LYS A 151 71.04 36.02 -56.61
CA LYS A 151 70.65 35.34 -55.36
C LYS A 151 70.00 36.32 -54.37
N LYS A 152 70.61 37.49 -54.15
CA LYS A 152 70.02 38.49 -53.25
C LYS A 152 68.66 38.99 -53.78
N GLU A 153 68.57 39.27 -55.08
CA GLU A 153 67.33 39.71 -55.72
C GLU A 153 66.21 38.67 -55.60
N SER A 154 66.53 37.37 -55.73
CA SER A 154 65.53 36.30 -55.54
C SER A 154 65.14 36.13 -54.08
N GLU A 155 66.07 36.20 -53.12
CA GLU A 155 65.77 36.18 -51.69
C GLU A 155 64.87 37.36 -51.27
N ASP A 156 65.15 38.56 -51.76
CA ASP A 156 64.36 39.75 -51.44
C ASP A 156 62.98 39.72 -52.14
N LYS A 157 62.88 39.14 -53.35
CA LYS A 157 61.58 38.84 -54.00
C LYS A 157 60.75 37.82 -53.21
N VAL A 158 61.36 36.76 -52.69
CA VAL A 158 60.67 35.75 -51.85
C VAL A 158 60.12 36.40 -50.57
N LYS A 159 60.96 37.13 -49.81
CA LYS A 159 60.52 37.86 -48.59
C LYS A 159 59.35 38.81 -48.87
N ASN A 160 59.39 39.54 -49.99
CA ASN A 160 58.31 40.45 -50.37
C ASN A 160 57.00 39.72 -50.71
N LEU A 161 57.07 38.54 -51.34
CA LEU A 161 55.89 37.69 -51.59
C LEU A 161 55.35 37.07 -50.29
N GLU A 162 56.22 36.62 -49.39
CA GLU A 162 55.87 36.11 -48.07
C GLU A 162 55.15 37.17 -47.23
N MET A 163 55.69 38.39 -47.15
CA MET A 163 55.05 39.52 -46.46
C MET A 163 53.70 39.90 -47.09
N ALA A 164 53.60 39.90 -48.43
CA ALA A 164 52.34 40.19 -49.12
C ALA A 164 51.28 39.13 -48.81
N LYS A 165 51.63 37.84 -48.84
CA LYS A 165 50.70 36.74 -48.54
C LYS A 165 50.35 36.65 -47.06
N ALA A 166 51.27 36.96 -46.14
CA ALA A 166 50.96 37.07 -44.71
C ALA A 166 49.93 38.18 -44.45
N LYS A 167 50.04 39.34 -45.13
CA LYS A 167 49.07 40.43 -45.03
C LYS A 167 47.71 40.06 -45.64
N GLU A 168 47.69 39.32 -46.74
CA GLU A 168 46.46 38.80 -47.37
C GLU A 168 45.73 37.81 -46.43
N ILE A 169 46.46 36.92 -45.76
CA ILE A 169 45.93 35.98 -44.77
C ILE A 169 45.34 36.72 -43.55
N GLU A 170 46.04 37.71 -43.00
CA GLU A 170 45.54 38.45 -41.83
C GLU A 170 44.32 39.33 -42.19
N ASN A 171 44.29 39.92 -43.39
CA ASN A 171 43.11 40.59 -43.91
C ASN A 171 41.89 39.65 -43.99
N LEU A 172 42.05 38.47 -44.62
CA LEU A 172 40.98 37.46 -44.72
C LEU A 172 40.50 36.99 -43.34
N LYS A 173 41.44 36.76 -42.41
CA LYS A 173 41.14 36.41 -41.01
C LYS A 173 40.32 37.51 -40.31
N SER A 174 40.64 38.78 -40.52
CA SER A 174 39.85 39.90 -39.98
C SER A 174 38.44 39.98 -40.59
N GLU A 175 38.29 39.65 -41.88
CA GLU A 175 37.00 39.62 -42.56
C GLU A 175 36.12 38.47 -42.09
N PHE A 176 36.68 37.26 -41.94
CA PHE A 176 35.97 36.12 -41.36
C PHE A 176 35.55 36.40 -39.92
N GLN A 177 36.42 37.00 -39.09
CA GLN A 177 36.06 37.37 -37.72
C GLN A 177 34.89 38.36 -37.68
N ARG A 178 34.91 39.39 -38.55
CA ARG A 178 33.79 40.33 -38.72
C ARG A 178 32.50 39.62 -39.15
N ARG A 179 32.57 38.71 -40.12
CA ARG A 179 31.41 37.93 -40.60
C ARG A 179 30.83 37.03 -39.51
N ILE A 180 31.68 36.39 -38.70
CA ILE A 180 31.27 35.57 -37.55
C ILE A 180 30.47 36.43 -36.56
N SER A 181 31.03 37.56 -36.09
CA SER A 181 30.34 38.41 -35.12
C SER A 181 29.08 39.11 -35.66
N GLN A 182 28.98 39.32 -36.99
CA GLN A 182 27.72 39.70 -37.60
C GLN A 182 26.67 38.58 -37.46
N VAL A 183 26.99 37.35 -37.87
CA VAL A 183 26.07 36.19 -37.79
C VAL A 183 25.68 35.86 -36.35
N GLU A 184 26.60 35.99 -35.39
CA GLU A 184 26.32 35.85 -33.95
C GLU A 184 25.26 36.87 -33.51
N SER A 185 25.42 38.14 -33.88
CA SER A 185 24.46 39.20 -33.54
C SER A 185 23.08 39.01 -34.21
N GLU A 186 23.05 38.57 -35.48
CA GLU A 186 21.80 38.27 -36.20
C GLU A 186 21.07 37.06 -35.57
N CYS A 187 21.82 36.03 -35.18
CA CYS A 187 21.28 34.87 -34.47
C CYS A 187 20.68 35.28 -33.11
N GLN A 188 21.42 36.04 -32.31
CA GLN A 188 20.97 36.50 -30.98
C GLN A 188 19.74 37.40 -31.06
N ASN A 189 19.67 38.30 -32.05
CA ASN A 189 18.47 39.12 -32.32
C ASN A 189 17.26 38.25 -32.71
N ARG A 190 17.45 37.20 -33.52
CA ARG A 190 16.37 36.26 -33.89
C ARG A 190 15.89 35.43 -32.69
N ILE A 191 16.79 35.02 -31.80
CA ILE A 191 16.46 34.32 -30.55
C ILE A 191 15.63 35.23 -29.63
N GLN A 192 16.09 36.46 -29.40
CA GLN A 192 15.35 37.43 -28.57
C GLN A 192 13.95 37.74 -29.13
N LYS A 193 13.83 37.88 -30.46
CA LYS A 193 12.51 38.04 -31.08
C LYS A 193 11.62 36.81 -30.84
N ALA A 194 12.12 35.60 -31.09
CA ALA A 194 11.33 34.38 -30.88
C ALA A 194 10.90 34.19 -29.40
N GLN A 195 11.75 34.56 -28.44
CA GLN A 195 11.41 34.58 -27.01
C GLN A 195 10.29 35.59 -26.70
N LYS A 196 10.35 36.78 -27.31
CA LYS A 196 9.29 37.78 -27.18
C LYS A 196 7.97 37.28 -27.77
N ASP A 197 7.98 36.91 -29.05
CA ASP A 197 6.79 36.44 -29.78
C ASP A 197 6.11 35.26 -29.05
N TRP A 198 6.89 34.30 -28.51
CA TRP A 198 6.38 33.17 -27.75
C TRP A 198 5.79 33.55 -26.38
N SER A 199 6.41 34.50 -25.67
CA SER A 199 5.89 34.96 -24.37
C SER A 199 4.62 35.80 -24.50
N GLU A 200 4.51 36.63 -25.55
CA GLU A 200 3.26 37.34 -25.89
C GLU A 200 2.14 36.35 -26.25
N GLN A 201 2.41 35.34 -27.11
CA GLN A 201 1.45 34.30 -27.45
C GLN A 201 1.00 33.48 -26.22
N THR A 202 1.94 33.13 -25.34
CA THR A 202 1.66 32.35 -24.12
C THR A 202 0.82 33.16 -23.13
N THR A 203 1.13 34.45 -22.93
CA THR A 203 0.35 35.35 -22.08
C THR A 203 -1.07 35.52 -22.60
N LYS A 204 -1.24 35.66 -23.94
CA LYS A 204 -2.56 35.71 -24.57
C LYS A 204 -3.36 34.44 -24.32
N ALA A 205 -2.79 33.26 -24.61
CA ALA A 205 -3.47 31.98 -24.40
C ALA A 205 -3.89 31.76 -22.94
N ILE A 206 -3.04 32.14 -21.97
CA ILE A 206 -3.37 32.10 -20.53
C ILE A 206 -4.56 33.02 -20.22
N SER A 207 -4.62 34.22 -20.81
CA SER A 207 -5.76 35.13 -20.61
C SER A 207 -7.07 34.61 -21.19
N GLU A 208 -7.04 33.97 -22.37
CA GLU A 208 -8.21 33.37 -23.02
C GLU A 208 -8.74 32.18 -22.21
N ILE A 209 -7.85 31.28 -21.76
CA ILE A 209 -8.19 30.16 -20.88
C ILE A 209 -8.78 30.67 -19.55
N LYS A 210 -8.20 31.72 -18.96
CA LYS A 210 -8.73 32.30 -17.73
C LYS A 210 -10.16 32.83 -17.91
N MET A 211 -10.43 33.56 -19.01
CA MET A 211 -11.78 34.09 -19.29
C MET A 211 -12.83 32.98 -19.48
N ASP A 212 -12.48 31.88 -20.14
CA ASP A 212 -13.37 30.71 -20.29
C ASP A 212 -13.62 30.01 -18.94
N CYS A 213 -12.60 29.85 -18.10
CA CYS A 213 -12.75 29.34 -16.73
C CYS A 213 -13.62 30.25 -15.86
N ASP A 214 -13.38 31.55 -15.84
CA ASP A 214 -14.16 32.53 -15.06
C ASP A 214 -15.63 32.55 -15.53
N LYS A 215 -15.89 32.42 -16.84
CA LYS A 215 -17.22 32.26 -17.42
C LYS A 215 -17.91 30.98 -16.95
N LYS A 216 -17.25 29.82 -17.04
CA LYS A 216 -17.79 28.53 -16.59
C LYS A 216 -18.09 28.52 -15.08
N ILE A 217 -17.25 29.17 -14.27
CA ILE A 217 -17.48 29.35 -12.83
C ILE A 217 -18.75 30.18 -12.58
N ALA A 218 -19.00 31.24 -13.36
CA ALA A 218 -20.22 32.04 -13.26
C ALA A 218 -21.48 31.27 -13.70
N GLU A 219 -21.39 30.49 -14.79
CA GLU A 219 -22.49 29.65 -15.30
C GLU A 219 -22.87 28.56 -14.28
N VAL A 220 -21.89 27.83 -13.73
CA VAL A 220 -22.13 26.80 -12.70
C VAL A 220 -22.74 27.41 -11.44
N LYS A 221 -22.25 28.57 -10.96
CA LYS A 221 -22.84 29.27 -9.81
C LYS A 221 -24.31 29.61 -10.05
N SER A 222 -24.62 30.28 -11.17
CA SER A 222 -25.99 30.67 -11.51
C SER A 222 -26.93 29.45 -11.59
N GLU A 223 -26.46 28.32 -12.12
CA GLU A 223 -27.24 27.09 -12.20
C GLU A 223 -27.42 26.40 -10.84
N THR A 224 -26.43 26.48 -9.94
CA THR A 224 -26.56 26.04 -8.54
C THR A 224 -27.56 26.92 -7.76
N ASP A 225 -27.48 28.25 -7.91
CA ASP A 225 -28.36 29.21 -7.24
C ASP A 225 -29.84 29.02 -7.63
N LYS A 226 -30.12 28.72 -8.91
CA LYS A 226 -31.47 28.32 -9.38
C LYS A 226 -31.98 27.08 -8.65
N LYS A 227 -31.17 26.01 -8.62
CA LYS A 227 -31.55 24.73 -8.01
C LYS A 227 -31.78 24.87 -6.50
N ILE A 228 -30.97 25.67 -5.82
CA ILE A 228 -31.22 26.05 -4.42
C ILE A 228 -32.56 26.77 -4.29
N SER A 229 -32.85 27.78 -5.12
CA SER A 229 -34.12 28.51 -5.10
C SER A 229 -35.35 27.61 -5.35
N GLU A 230 -35.24 26.62 -6.24
CA GLU A 230 -36.28 25.63 -6.54
C GLU A 230 -36.50 24.66 -5.37
N ILE A 231 -35.43 24.12 -4.81
CA ILE A 231 -35.45 23.26 -3.62
C ILE A 231 -36.09 24.01 -2.44
N GLU A 232 -35.68 25.24 -2.17
CA GLU A 232 -36.27 26.06 -1.11
C GLU A 232 -37.77 26.34 -1.34
N LYS A 233 -38.20 26.61 -2.59
CA LYS A 233 -39.63 26.80 -2.92
C LYS A 233 -40.43 25.53 -2.63
N SER A 234 -39.90 24.36 -3.01
CA SER A 234 -40.50 23.05 -2.76
C SER A 234 -40.66 22.78 -1.25
N TYR A 235 -39.59 22.95 -0.47
CA TYR A 235 -39.66 22.78 0.99
C TYR A 235 -40.58 23.81 1.67
N ARG A 236 -40.58 25.08 1.24
CA ARG A 236 -41.53 26.09 1.75
C ARG A 236 -42.98 25.71 1.47
N ALA A 237 -43.30 25.21 0.29
CA ALA A 237 -44.65 24.71 -0.03
C ALA A 237 -45.06 23.54 0.87
N LYS A 238 -44.18 22.55 1.05
CA LYS A 238 -44.43 21.39 1.92
C LYS A 238 -44.59 21.75 3.40
N ILE A 239 -43.88 22.79 3.88
CA ILE A 239 -44.04 23.33 5.24
C ILE A 239 -45.43 23.97 5.41
N GLU A 240 -45.91 24.75 4.43
CA GLU A 240 -47.26 25.35 4.49
C GLU A 240 -48.38 24.31 4.35
N GLU A 241 -48.15 23.20 3.63
CA GLU A 241 -49.06 22.05 3.60
C GLU A 241 -49.14 21.37 4.98
N LEU A 242 -48.00 21.07 5.60
CA LEU A 242 -47.94 20.45 6.92
C LEU A 242 -48.62 21.32 8.00
N LYS A 243 -48.45 22.66 7.96
CA LYS A 243 -49.18 23.59 8.85
C LYS A 243 -50.70 23.53 8.69
N LYS A 244 -51.19 23.44 7.45
CA LYS A 244 -52.64 23.30 7.19
C LYS A 244 -53.18 21.98 7.74
N ASN A 245 -52.42 20.90 7.60
CA ASN A 245 -52.78 19.60 8.13
C ASN A 245 -52.76 19.59 9.67
N GLU A 246 -51.75 20.19 10.30
CA GLU A 246 -51.67 20.39 11.76
C GLU A 246 -52.90 21.15 12.30
N GLU A 247 -53.30 22.23 11.63
CA GLU A 247 -54.46 23.04 11.97
C GLU A 247 -55.81 22.31 11.73
N ALA A 248 -55.87 21.42 10.74
CA ALA A 248 -57.03 20.54 10.54
C ALA A 248 -57.15 19.49 11.65
N TYR A 249 -56.04 18.85 12.05
CA TYR A 249 -56.04 17.90 13.16
C TYR A 249 -56.39 18.56 14.50
N LYS A 250 -55.92 19.79 14.77
CA LYS A 250 -56.34 20.56 15.95
C LYS A 250 -57.85 20.76 16.02
N LYS A 251 -58.50 21.07 14.90
CA LYS A 251 -59.96 21.24 14.82
C LYS A 251 -60.70 19.95 15.08
N GLN A 252 -60.28 18.84 14.46
CA GLN A 252 -60.85 17.51 14.72
C GLN A 252 -60.72 17.10 16.19
N ILE A 253 -59.55 17.34 16.82
CA ILE A 253 -59.34 17.10 18.25
C ILE A 253 -60.30 17.93 19.11
N GLU A 254 -60.52 19.20 18.77
CA GLU A 254 -61.41 20.08 19.52
C GLU A 254 -62.90 19.75 19.32
N GLU A 255 -63.28 19.23 18.15
CA GLU A 255 -64.61 18.67 17.88
C GLU A 255 -64.84 17.36 18.65
N MET A 256 -63.83 16.48 18.73
CA MET A 256 -63.89 15.25 19.53
C MET A 256 -64.00 15.54 21.04
N LYS A 257 -63.28 16.52 21.59
CA LYS A 257 -63.48 16.94 23.00
C LYS A 257 -64.91 17.40 23.27
N LYS A 258 -65.51 18.17 22.36
CA LYS A 258 -66.89 18.65 22.50
C LYS A 258 -67.90 17.49 22.41
N SER A 259 -67.65 16.49 21.58
CA SER A 259 -68.52 15.30 21.54
C SER A 259 -68.35 14.43 22.80
N GLU A 260 -67.13 14.31 23.35
CA GLU A 260 -66.86 13.67 24.65
C GLU A 260 -67.58 14.39 25.80
N GLU A 261 -67.49 15.72 25.88
CA GLU A 261 -68.13 16.52 26.94
C GLU A 261 -69.67 16.45 26.85
N ASN A 262 -70.23 16.50 25.64
CA ASN A 262 -71.66 16.26 25.41
C ASN A 262 -72.08 14.84 25.82
N LEU A 263 -71.30 13.81 25.46
CA LEU A 263 -71.57 12.42 25.84
C LEU A 263 -71.53 12.25 27.37
N LYS A 264 -70.55 12.86 28.04
CA LYS A 264 -70.38 12.87 29.50
C LYS A 264 -71.55 13.56 30.20
N SER A 265 -72.02 14.69 29.68
CA SER A 265 -73.22 15.38 30.17
C SER A 265 -74.48 14.50 30.01
N ASN A 266 -74.67 13.88 28.84
CA ASN A 266 -75.79 12.96 28.59
C ASN A 266 -75.77 11.75 29.53
N LEU A 267 -74.61 11.13 29.75
CA LEU A 267 -74.44 10.02 30.70
C LEU A 267 -74.73 10.47 32.14
N GLN A 268 -74.28 11.65 32.56
CA GLN A 268 -74.62 12.21 33.88
C GLN A 268 -76.12 12.46 34.04
N ASN A 269 -76.79 12.96 32.98
CA ASN A 269 -78.24 13.19 32.98
C ASN A 269 -79.04 11.88 33.08
N GLU A 270 -78.66 10.84 32.36
CA GLU A 270 -79.29 9.51 32.45
C GLU A 270 -79.00 8.83 33.80
N ILE A 271 -77.77 8.89 34.33
CA ILE A 271 -77.47 8.43 35.70
C ILE A 271 -78.35 9.16 36.72
N ALA A 272 -78.50 10.49 36.60
CA ALA A 272 -79.36 11.27 37.49
C ALA A 272 -80.86 10.96 37.33
N LYS A 273 -81.30 10.52 36.14
CA LYS A 273 -82.67 10.07 35.85
C LYS A 273 -82.94 8.69 36.46
N ILE A 274 -82.09 7.70 36.15
CA ILE A 274 -82.12 6.35 36.73
C ILE A 274 -82.10 6.41 38.27
N LYS A 275 -81.25 7.26 38.85
CA LYS A 275 -81.23 7.47 40.32
C LYS A 275 -82.56 7.96 40.87
N ARG A 276 -83.21 8.93 40.22
CA ARG A 276 -84.55 9.42 40.61
C ARG A 276 -85.63 8.35 40.45
N GLU A 277 -85.55 7.52 39.42
CA GLU A 277 -86.46 6.38 39.22
C GLU A 277 -86.33 5.36 40.35
N TYR A 278 -85.10 4.98 40.75
CA TYR A 278 -84.88 4.11 41.91
C TYR A 278 -85.29 4.76 43.24
N GLU A 279 -84.99 6.04 43.48
CA GLU A 279 -85.45 6.76 44.68
C GLU A 279 -86.99 6.80 44.77
N ASN A 280 -87.69 6.90 43.64
CA ASN A 280 -89.15 6.84 43.59
C ASN A 280 -89.71 5.42 43.77
N GLN A 281 -89.00 4.38 43.29
CA GLN A 281 -89.35 2.98 43.59
C GLN A 281 -89.17 2.67 45.08
N ILE A 282 -88.06 3.10 45.70
CA ILE A 282 -87.81 2.95 47.14
C ILE A 282 -88.96 3.60 47.93
N LYS A 283 -89.31 4.86 47.64
CA LYS A 283 -90.48 5.55 48.24
C LYS A 283 -91.84 4.90 47.96
N SER A 284 -91.93 3.98 47.01
CA SER A 284 -93.14 3.18 46.74
C SER A 284 -93.14 1.91 47.58
N TYR A 285 -91.99 1.23 47.72
CA TYR A 285 -91.84 0.09 48.61
C TYR A 285 -91.94 0.47 50.09
N GLU A 286 -91.35 1.59 50.51
CA GLU A 286 -91.47 2.14 51.88
C GLU A 286 -92.94 2.42 52.26
N ARG A 287 -93.75 2.94 51.33
CA ARG A 287 -95.19 3.12 51.54
C ARG A 287 -95.93 1.80 51.64
N LYS A 288 -95.68 0.85 50.73
CA LYS A 288 -96.27 -0.51 50.82
C LYS A 288 -95.91 -1.23 52.11
N ILE A 289 -94.66 -1.11 52.58
CA ILE A 289 -94.23 -1.66 53.87
C ILE A 289 -95.01 -0.99 55.00
N SER A 290 -95.16 0.35 54.97
CA SER A 290 -95.91 1.10 55.98
C SER A 290 -97.41 0.73 56.00
N GLU A 291 -98.04 0.57 54.83
CA GLU A 291 -99.42 0.12 54.65
C GLU A 291 -99.61 -1.31 55.22
N ILE A 292 -98.70 -2.23 54.88
CA ILE A 292 -98.69 -3.61 55.38
C ILE A 292 -98.48 -3.65 56.91
N SER A 293 -97.54 -2.85 57.45
CA SER A 293 -97.32 -2.74 58.89
C SER A 293 -98.56 -2.23 59.62
N ALA A 294 -99.25 -1.21 59.09
CA ALA A 294 -100.48 -0.69 59.69
C ALA A 294 -101.65 -1.68 59.63
N ASP A 295 -101.77 -2.46 58.55
CA ASP A 295 -102.76 -3.55 58.43
C ASP A 295 -102.47 -4.67 59.45
N TYR A 296 -101.21 -5.09 59.62
CA TYR A 296 -100.83 -6.04 60.66
C TYR A 296 -101.03 -5.49 62.08
N GLU A 297 -100.71 -4.22 62.35
CA GLU A 297 -100.93 -3.59 63.65
C GLU A 297 -102.42 -3.50 64.01
N ASN A 298 -103.28 -3.20 63.02
CA ASN A 298 -104.73 -3.25 63.18
C ASN A 298 -105.25 -4.67 63.41
N LYS A 299 -104.74 -5.67 62.69
CA LYS A 299 -105.07 -7.09 62.93
C LYS A 299 -104.67 -7.52 64.34
N ILE A 300 -103.50 -7.12 64.83
CA ILE A 300 -103.05 -7.39 66.21
C ILE A 300 -104.01 -6.75 67.21
N LYS A 301 -104.40 -5.49 67.04
CA LYS A 301 -105.39 -4.82 67.93
C LYS A 301 -106.75 -5.53 67.94
N ILE A 302 -107.26 -5.93 66.77
CA ILE A 302 -108.51 -6.71 66.66
C ILE A 302 -108.40 -8.06 67.39
N LEU A 303 -107.24 -8.72 67.30
CA LEU A 303 -106.98 -10.01 67.93
C LEU A 303 -106.81 -9.87 69.45
N GLU A 304 -106.12 -8.84 69.93
CA GLU A 304 -106.06 -8.49 71.36
C GLU A 304 -107.44 -8.17 71.93
N ASP A 305 -108.26 -7.36 71.25
CA ASP A 305 -109.59 -6.98 71.73
C ASP A 305 -110.59 -8.15 71.66
N GLY A 306 -110.42 -9.06 70.69
CA GLY A 306 -111.08 -10.36 70.68
C GLY A 306 -110.71 -11.19 71.92
N LYS A 307 -109.41 -11.31 72.23
CA LYS A 307 -108.96 -12.02 73.44
C LYS A 307 -109.34 -11.32 74.75
N ARG A 308 -109.41 -9.99 74.79
CA ARG A 308 -109.98 -9.24 75.94
C ARG A 308 -111.46 -9.58 76.15
N LYS A 309 -112.25 -9.73 75.08
CA LYS A 309 -113.66 -10.16 75.17
C LYS A 309 -113.79 -11.60 75.63
N GLU A 310 -113.05 -12.54 75.04
CA GLU A 310 -113.03 -13.95 75.50
C GLU A 310 -112.69 -14.04 77.00
N ILE A 311 -111.70 -13.27 77.48
CA ILE A 311 -111.30 -13.24 78.89
C ILE A 311 -112.39 -12.62 79.78
N GLN A 312 -113.15 -11.62 79.29
CA GLN A 312 -114.29 -11.05 80.03
C GLN A 312 -115.47 -12.02 80.08
N GLU A 313 -115.79 -12.71 78.98
CA GLU A 313 -116.84 -13.73 78.94
C GLU A 313 -116.48 -14.93 79.82
N LEU A 314 -115.23 -15.40 79.79
CA LEU A 314 -114.73 -16.46 80.66
C LEU A 314 -114.76 -16.05 82.15
N LYS A 315 -114.40 -14.81 82.47
CA LYS A 315 -114.55 -14.26 83.83
C LYS A 315 -116.01 -14.19 84.27
N LYS A 316 -116.92 -13.82 83.37
CA LYS A 316 -118.36 -13.81 83.65
C LYS A 316 -118.88 -15.23 83.91
N LEU A 317 -118.58 -16.18 83.01
CA LEU A 317 -118.96 -17.59 83.16
C LEU A 317 -118.40 -18.20 84.45
N PHE A 318 -117.15 -17.86 84.82
CA PHE A 318 -116.57 -18.28 86.09
C PHE A 318 -117.25 -17.64 87.31
N SER A 319 -117.65 -16.37 87.22
CA SER A 319 -118.45 -15.69 88.25
C SER A 319 -119.84 -16.33 88.40
N ASP A 320 -120.54 -16.57 87.29
CA ASP A 320 -121.86 -17.20 87.26
C ASP A 320 -121.79 -18.63 87.81
N ALA A 321 -120.74 -19.39 87.46
CA ALA A 321 -120.47 -20.71 88.02
C ALA A 321 -120.15 -20.68 89.52
N MET A 322 -119.33 -19.74 89.98
CA MET A 322 -119.06 -19.53 91.42
C MET A 322 -120.33 -19.15 92.17
N THR A 323 -121.20 -18.30 91.61
CA THR A 323 -122.51 -17.97 92.20
C THR A 323 -123.43 -19.20 92.27
N SER A 324 -123.45 -20.04 91.23
CA SER A 324 -124.17 -21.32 91.23
C SER A 324 -123.65 -22.29 92.30
N VAL A 325 -122.32 -22.38 92.48
CA VAL A 325 -121.68 -23.18 93.54
C VAL A 325 -122.01 -22.64 94.94
N ILE A 326 -121.99 -21.31 95.13
CA ILE A 326 -122.40 -20.66 96.38
C ILE A 326 -123.88 -20.97 96.67
N GLN A 327 -124.78 -20.82 95.69
CA GLN A 327 -126.21 -21.16 95.84
C GLN A 327 -126.42 -22.65 96.12
N SER A 328 -125.63 -23.55 95.51
CA SER A 328 -125.64 -24.98 95.82
C SER A 328 -125.28 -25.24 97.28
N TYR A 329 -124.21 -24.62 97.80
CA TYR A 329 -123.84 -24.74 99.21
C TYR A 329 -124.85 -24.08 100.16
N GLU A 330 -125.42 -22.92 99.82
CA GLU A 330 -126.52 -22.33 100.60
C GLU A 330 -127.73 -23.26 100.68
N ASN A 331 -128.08 -23.94 99.58
CA ASN A 331 -129.21 -24.86 99.54
C ASN A 331 -128.91 -26.17 100.31
N GLN A 332 -127.66 -26.65 100.29
CA GLN A 332 -127.21 -27.74 101.16
C GLN A 332 -127.20 -27.35 102.64
N ILE A 333 -126.82 -26.11 102.97
CA ILE A 333 -126.88 -25.58 104.35
C ILE A 333 -128.34 -25.45 104.81
N LYS A 334 -129.24 -24.97 103.94
CA LYS A 334 -130.69 -24.89 104.23
C LYS A 334 -131.30 -26.28 104.44
N SER A 335 -130.97 -27.29 103.62
CA SER A 335 -131.50 -28.65 103.82
C SER A 335 -130.91 -29.34 105.05
N LEU A 336 -129.63 -29.12 105.37
CA LEU A 336 -129.02 -29.60 106.63
C LEU A 336 -129.67 -28.97 107.86
N LEU A 337 -129.98 -27.66 107.82
CA LEU A 337 -130.71 -26.97 108.90
C LEU A 337 -132.13 -27.54 109.10
N GLU A 338 -132.83 -27.86 108.02
CA GLU A 338 -134.20 -28.41 108.10
C GLU A 338 -134.20 -29.87 108.61
N ILE A 339 -133.23 -30.68 108.18
CA ILE A 339 -132.99 -32.04 108.70
C ILE A 339 -132.63 -32.01 110.20
N LEU A 340 -131.87 -31.02 110.65
CA LEU A 340 -131.55 -30.81 112.07
C LEU A 340 -132.78 -30.37 112.88
N ARG A 341 -133.68 -29.55 112.31
CA ARG A 341 -134.96 -29.20 112.93
C ARG A 341 -135.87 -30.41 113.13
N GLN A 342 -136.07 -31.23 112.10
CA GLN A 342 -136.94 -32.40 112.20
C GLN A 342 -136.41 -33.47 113.17
N ARG A 343 -135.08 -33.57 113.34
CA ARG A 343 -134.46 -34.48 114.33
C ARG A 343 -134.61 -34.05 115.79
N GLN A 344 -135.07 -32.83 116.08
CA GLN A 344 -135.08 -32.31 117.46
C GLN A 344 -136.38 -32.58 118.24
N THR A 345 -137.45 -33.05 117.58
CA THR A 345 -138.79 -33.17 118.18
C THR A 345 -139.26 -34.59 118.53
N SER A 346 -138.52 -35.66 118.18
CA SER A 346 -139.04 -37.02 118.34
C SER A 346 -138.02 -38.11 118.71
N GLU A 347 -136.93 -37.78 119.42
CA GLU A 347 -136.11 -38.82 120.08
C GLU A 347 -135.45 -38.31 121.36
N LEU A 348 -136.24 -38.22 122.43
CA LEU A 348 -135.79 -37.93 123.81
C LEU A 348 -136.04 -39.15 124.72
N ARG A 349 -135.74 -40.37 124.20
CA ARG A 349 -135.69 -41.60 125.01
C ARG A 349 -134.88 -42.71 124.31
N GLU A 350 -133.69 -42.98 124.86
CA GLU A 350 -132.84 -44.18 124.68
C GLU A 350 -132.27 -44.47 123.26
N GLU A 351 -131.08 -45.05 123.08
CA GLU A 351 -129.81 -44.98 123.83
C GLU A 351 -128.62 -45.31 122.88
N LYS A 352 -127.42 -44.76 123.18
CA LYS A 352 -126.03 -45.25 122.87
C LYS A 352 -125.87 -46.24 121.68
N LYS A 353 -125.00 -46.02 120.66
CA LYS A 353 -123.51 -46.06 120.76
C LYS A 353 -122.81 -46.02 119.35
N THR A 354 -121.68 -45.30 119.20
CA THR A 354 -120.50 -45.58 118.28
C THR A 354 -120.70 -45.62 116.73
N THR A 355 -119.73 -45.38 115.82
CA THR A 355 -118.24 -45.19 115.88
C THR A 355 -117.66 -44.47 114.62
N VAL A 356 -116.54 -43.74 114.78
CA VAL A 356 -115.22 -43.81 114.04
C VAL A 356 -115.25 -44.19 112.53
N GLU A 357 -114.60 -43.49 111.57
CA GLU A 357 -113.55 -42.43 111.63
C GLU A 357 -113.62 -41.43 110.41
N LYS A 358 -112.60 -40.85 109.72
CA LYS A 358 -111.14 -41.10 109.49
C LYS A 358 -110.24 -39.85 109.44
N LYS A 359 -108.97 -40.02 109.82
CA LYS A 359 -107.77 -39.27 109.38
C LYS A 359 -106.69 -40.25 108.88
N PHE A 360 -106.04 -39.98 107.76
CA PHE A 360 -104.88 -40.73 107.22
C PHE A 360 -103.99 -39.70 106.44
N ASP A 361 -102.65 -39.71 106.43
CA ASP A 361 -101.72 -40.65 107.09
C ASP A 361 -100.27 -40.13 107.31
N GLU A 362 -100.09 -38.83 107.60
CA GLU A 362 -98.74 -38.21 107.67
C GLU A 362 -97.82 -38.81 108.76
N GLU A 363 -98.40 -39.36 109.83
CA GLU A 363 -97.64 -40.05 110.89
C GLU A 363 -97.08 -41.41 110.43
N THR A 364 -97.78 -42.10 109.51
CA THR A 364 -97.34 -43.41 109.00
C THR A 364 -96.20 -43.27 108.00
N ILE A 365 -96.13 -42.19 107.22
CA ILE A 365 -94.96 -41.88 106.39
C ILE A 365 -93.71 -41.72 107.27
N ARG A 366 -93.81 -41.04 108.42
CA ARG A 366 -92.71 -40.94 109.39
C ARG A 366 -92.34 -42.28 110.03
N LYS A 367 -93.32 -43.15 110.32
CA LYS A 367 -93.07 -44.51 110.83
C LYS A 367 -92.38 -45.39 109.79
N MET A 368 -92.82 -45.36 108.53
CA MET A 368 -92.16 -46.06 107.42
C MET A 368 -90.73 -45.57 107.18
N ALA A 369 -90.51 -44.24 107.17
CA ALA A 369 -89.16 -43.69 107.08
C ALA A 369 -88.25 -44.17 108.22
N LYS A 370 -88.77 -44.26 109.45
CA LYS A 370 -88.00 -44.78 110.60
C LYS A 370 -87.68 -46.28 110.51
N ILE A 371 -88.55 -47.07 109.87
CA ILE A 371 -88.29 -48.49 109.55
C ILE A 371 -87.21 -48.61 108.47
N VAL A 372 -87.37 -47.92 107.33
CA VAL A 372 -86.39 -47.93 106.22
C VAL A 372 -85.02 -47.36 106.67
N ALA A 373 -85.00 -46.40 107.58
CA ALA A 373 -83.79 -45.88 108.22
C ALA A 373 -83.17 -46.79 109.28
N SER A 374 -83.81 -47.90 109.67
CA SER A 374 -83.22 -48.90 110.59
C SER A 374 -82.89 -50.24 109.92
N SER A 375 -83.57 -50.61 108.82
CA SER A 375 -83.24 -51.79 107.98
C SER A 375 -81.84 -51.72 107.32
N PRO A 376 -81.24 -52.87 106.95
CA PRO A 376 -80.09 -52.93 106.04
C PRO A 376 -80.42 -52.32 104.66
N PRO A 377 -79.44 -51.80 103.91
CA PRO A 377 -79.67 -51.15 102.61
C PRO A 377 -80.42 -52.01 101.58
N GLU A 378 -80.16 -53.32 101.57
CA GLU A 378 -80.74 -54.28 100.62
C GLU A 378 -82.23 -54.51 100.88
N ASP A 379 -82.64 -54.62 102.14
CA ASP A 379 -84.04 -54.79 102.52
C ASP A 379 -84.80 -53.45 102.49
N ALA A 380 -84.14 -52.35 102.84
CA ALA A 380 -84.64 -51.01 102.62
C ALA A 380 -84.93 -50.74 101.13
N ALA A 381 -84.06 -51.19 100.23
CA ALA A 381 -84.29 -51.12 98.78
C ALA A 381 -85.49 -51.97 98.32
N LYS A 382 -85.68 -53.20 98.84
CA LYS A 382 -86.89 -53.99 98.56
C LYS A 382 -88.17 -53.28 99.00
N ILE A 383 -88.16 -52.68 100.21
CA ILE A 383 -89.31 -51.94 100.76
C ILE A 383 -89.63 -50.69 99.92
N ILE A 384 -88.62 -49.95 99.46
CA ILE A 384 -88.82 -48.77 98.59
C ILE A 384 -89.23 -49.18 97.17
N SER A 385 -88.74 -50.32 96.66
CA SER A 385 -89.09 -50.81 95.31
C SER A 385 -90.58 -51.14 95.15
N SER A 386 -91.24 -51.61 96.23
CA SER A 386 -92.68 -51.90 96.25
C SER A 386 -93.59 -50.70 96.56
N MET A 387 -93.04 -49.51 96.85
CA MET A 387 -93.81 -48.28 97.02
C MET A 387 -94.04 -47.57 95.68
N ASP A 388 -95.12 -46.79 95.57
CA ASP A 388 -95.32 -45.77 94.53
C ASP A 388 -94.14 -44.78 94.53
N GLU A 389 -93.72 -44.29 93.35
CA GLU A 389 -92.56 -43.42 93.21
C GLU A 389 -92.70 -42.09 93.98
N LYS A 390 -93.91 -41.51 94.08
CA LYS A 390 -94.16 -40.28 94.84
C LYS A 390 -94.20 -40.53 96.36
N ALA A 391 -94.68 -41.69 96.81
CA ALA A 391 -94.59 -42.12 98.20
C ALA A 391 -93.14 -42.46 98.61
N ALA A 392 -92.42 -43.19 97.76
CA ALA A 392 -91.01 -43.55 97.95
C ALA A 392 -90.10 -42.32 98.11
N ALA A 393 -90.27 -41.31 97.27
CA ALA A 393 -89.53 -40.04 97.37
C ALA A 393 -89.77 -39.34 98.72
N LYS A 394 -91.03 -39.30 99.20
CA LYS A 394 -91.36 -38.74 100.53
C LYS A 394 -90.78 -39.55 101.69
N VAL A 395 -90.75 -40.88 101.60
CA VAL A 395 -90.17 -41.75 102.63
C VAL A 395 -88.64 -41.58 102.68
N LEU A 396 -87.95 -41.56 101.52
CA LEU A 396 -86.51 -41.33 101.44
C LEU A 396 -86.09 -39.93 101.90
N GLY A 397 -86.92 -38.90 101.64
CA GLY A 397 -86.68 -37.52 102.10
C GLY A 397 -86.66 -37.33 103.62
N TYR A 398 -87.06 -38.34 104.40
CA TYR A 398 -86.95 -38.35 105.88
C TYR A 398 -85.77 -39.20 106.39
N ILE A 399 -84.83 -39.60 105.51
CA ILE A 399 -83.68 -40.47 105.84
C ILE A 399 -82.38 -39.75 105.46
N GLU A 400 -81.31 -39.97 106.23
CA GLU A 400 -79.99 -39.38 105.95
C GLU A 400 -79.54 -39.67 104.51
N GLU A 401 -79.12 -38.63 103.79
CA GLU A 401 -78.78 -38.65 102.36
C GLU A 401 -77.79 -39.76 101.99
N LYS A 402 -76.76 -39.99 102.82
CA LYS A 402 -75.74 -41.04 102.63
C LYS A 402 -76.32 -42.46 102.69
N ARG A 403 -77.46 -42.65 103.36
CA ARG A 403 -78.18 -43.92 103.45
C ARG A 403 -79.26 -44.02 102.36
N ALA A 404 -79.98 -42.93 102.08
CA ALA A 404 -80.89 -42.83 100.94
C ALA A 404 -80.17 -43.11 99.61
N GLY A 405 -78.97 -42.55 99.39
CA GLY A 405 -78.16 -42.81 98.21
C GLY A 405 -77.72 -44.28 98.06
N LYS A 406 -77.41 -44.97 99.16
CA LYS A 406 -77.16 -46.42 99.14
C LYS A 406 -78.41 -47.22 98.75
N ILE A 407 -79.57 -46.84 99.29
CA ILE A 407 -80.86 -47.47 98.95
C ILE A 407 -81.20 -47.25 97.47
N LEU A 408 -81.05 -46.02 96.96
CA LEU A 408 -81.23 -45.69 95.54
C LEU A 408 -80.28 -46.49 94.63
N SER A 409 -79.02 -46.70 95.04
CA SER A 409 -78.04 -47.50 94.27
C SER A 409 -78.35 -49.00 94.20
N LEU A 410 -79.32 -49.49 94.98
CA LEU A 410 -79.79 -50.88 95.00
C LEU A 410 -81.19 -51.05 94.37
N LEU A 411 -81.78 -49.98 93.84
CA LEU A 411 -83.03 -50.02 93.06
C LEU A 411 -82.77 -50.21 91.56
N PRO A 412 -83.74 -50.71 90.78
CA PRO A 412 -83.66 -50.69 89.32
C PRO A 412 -83.44 -49.27 88.79
N PRO A 413 -82.55 -49.04 87.80
CA PRO A 413 -82.07 -47.71 87.42
C PRO A 413 -83.20 -46.77 86.97
N ASP A 414 -84.21 -47.27 86.27
CA ASP A 414 -85.34 -46.45 85.80
C ASP A 414 -86.23 -45.96 86.96
N LYS A 415 -86.41 -46.81 87.98
CA LYS A 415 -87.16 -46.45 89.20
C LYS A 415 -86.34 -45.54 90.10
N ALA A 416 -85.03 -45.77 90.21
CA ALA A 416 -84.10 -44.85 90.87
C ALA A 416 -84.11 -43.46 90.20
N LYS A 417 -84.06 -43.37 88.86
CA LYS A 417 -84.18 -42.09 88.12
C LYS A 417 -85.50 -41.39 88.45
N LYS A 418 -86.64 -42.09 88.35
CA LYS A 418 -87.97 -41.49 88.61
C LYS A 418 -88.12 -40.98 90.06
N ILE A 419 -87.70 -41.77 91.04
CA ILE A 419 -87.74 -41.36 92.46
C ILE A 419 -86.79 -40.17 92.69
N ASN A 420 -85.59 -40.19 92.12
CA ASN A 420 -84.63 -39.08 92.23
C ASN A 420 -85.16 -37.79 91.56
N ASN A 421 -85.80 -37.88 90.39
CA ASN A 421 -86.45 -36.74 89.75
C ASN A 421 -87.56 -36.14 90.63
N PHE A 422 -88.37 -36.97 91.31
CA PHE A 422 -89.35 -36.48 92.29
C PHE A 422 -88.72 -35.91 93.58
N MET A 423 -87.56 -36.39 94.01
CA MET A 423 -86.81 -35.78 95.12
C MET A 423 -86.16 -34.44 94.74
N LEU A 424 -85.79 -34.26 93.46
CA LEU A 424 -85.21 -33.02 92.92
C LEU A 424 -86.25 -32.02 92.39
N GLY A 425 -87.52 -32.41 92.29
CA GLY A 425 -88.61 -31.56 91.79
C GLY A 425 -88.60 -31.32 90.27
N ILE A 426 -88.06 -32.27 89.49
CA ILE A 426 -87.97 -32.17 88.02
C ILE A 426 -89.04 -33.05 87.38
N GLU A 427 -90.07 -32.44 86.79
CA GLU A 427 -91.07 -33.13 85.96
C GLU A 427 -90.75 -32.88 84.46
N GLU A 428 -90.64 -33.96 83.68
CA GLU A 428 -90.33 -33.97 82.23
C GLU A 428 -91.65 -34.20 81.44
N GLU A 429 -92.02 -33.33 80.48
CA GLU A 429 -93.19 -33.51 79.60
C GLU A 429 -92.78 -33.95 78.17
N GLU A 430 -93.53 -34.88 77.57
CA GLU A 430 -93.26 -35.43 76.21
C GLU A 430 -94.31 -34.99 75.16
N GLU A 431 -93.92 -35.06 73.88
CA GLU A 431 -94.60 -34.53 72.70
C GLU A 431 -95.94 -35.21 72.30
N LYS A 432 -96.69 -34.58 71.37
CA LYS A 432 -97.39 -35.33 70.29
C LYS A 432 -97.83 -34.54 69.04
N SER A 433 -97.50 -35.15 67.90
CA SER A 433 -98.26 -35.23 66.62
C SER A 433 -98.11 -34.15 65.53
N ASN A 434 -98.33 -34.60 64.28
CA ASN A 434 -97.96 -34.04 62.96
C ASN A 434 -98.99 -34.58 61.92
N PRO A 435 -99.27 -33.96 60.75
CA PRO A 435 -98.90 -34.65 59.48
C PRO A 435 -98.72 -33.81 58.17
N GLU A 436 -97.85 -34.32 57.27
CA GLU A 436 -97.94 -34.34 55.77
C GLU A 436 -97.86 -33.05 54.89
N THR A 437 -97.39 -33.03 53.60
CA THR A 437 -96.49 -33.89 52.76
C THR A 437 -96.08 -33.26 51.37
N LYS A 438 -95.04 -33.84 50.70
CA LYS A 438 -94.77 -33.96 49.22
C LYS A 438 -94.24 -32.68 48.46
N LYS A 439 -93.38 -32.73 47.41
CA LYS A 439 -92.64 -33.82 46.68
C LYS A 439 -91.48 -33.33 45.73
N PHE A 440 -90.34 -34.05 45.69
CA PHE A 440 -89.36 -34.26 44.57
C PHE A 440 -88.66 -33.05 43.86
N GLN A 441 -87.53 -33.16 43.11
CA GLN A 441 -86.70 -34.30 42.61
C GLN A 441 -85.19 -33.93 42.40
N THR A 442 -84.31 -34.92 42.24
CA THR A 442 -82.87 -34.84 41.81
C THR A 442 -82.59 -35.98 40.77
N PRO A 443 -81.36 -36.40 40.33
CA PRO A 443 -79.97 -35.87 40.41
C PRO A 443 -79.16 -35.97 39.07
N ARG A 444 -77.83 -35.65 39.03
CA ARG A 444 -76.70 -36.47 38.44
C ARG A 444 -75.37 -35.71 38.14
N PHE A 445 -74.25 -36.45 38.20
CA PHE A 445 -72.92 -36.21 37.58
C PHE A 445 -72.84 -36.97 36.22
N PRO A 446 -71.93 -36.64 35.25
CA PRO A 446 -70.56 -37.21 35.17
C PRO A 446 -69.52 -36.25 34.48
N PRO A 447 -68.33 -36.68 33.98
CA PRO A 447 -67.17 -35.79 33.69
C PRO A 447 -66.71 -35.70 32.21
N PHE A 448 -65.57 -35.04 31.97
CA PHE A 448 -64.70 -35.03 30.75
C PHE A 448 -65.34 -34.76 29.37
N GLY A 449 -64.93 -33.69 28.67
CA GLY A 449 -65.13 -33.61 27.21
C GLY A 449 -64.77 -32.28 26.52
N ARG A 450 -64.02 -32.38 25.41
CA ARG A 450 -63.91 -31.34 24.36
C ARG A 450 -65.28 -31.23 23.60
N GLN A 451 -65.60 -30.29 22.72
CA GLN A 451 -64.83 -29.71 21.61
C GLN A 451 -65.69 -28.65 20.84
N LYS A 452 -65.04 -27.79 20.02
CA LYS A 452 -65.60 -26.97 18.90
C LYS A 452 -66.54 -25.78 19.25
N GLY A 453 -66.54 -24.69 18.49
CA GLY A 453 -65.63 -24.32 17.38
C GLY A 453 -66.10 -23.15 16.51
N TYR A 454 -65.24 -22.74 15.55
CA TYR A 454 -65.41 -21.68 14.54
C TYR A 454 -65.39 -20.24 15.12
N GLU A 455 -64.86 -19.21 14.44
CA GLU A 455 -64.32 -19.09 13.06
C GLU A 455 -62.80 -18.75 13.10
N ASN A 456 -61.96 -19.25 12.17
CA ASN A 456 -61.46 -18.58 10.94
C ASN A 456 -61.10 -17.09 11.15
N ILE A 457 -59.95 -16.55 10.72
CA ILE A 457 -59.27 -16.72 9.42
C ILE A 457 -57.73 -16.87 9.57
N GLU A 458 -57.21 -17.95 9.00
CA GLU A 458 -55.88 -18.07 8.36
C GLU A 458 -56.12 -17.83 6.83
N PRO A 459 -55.14 -17.61 5.92
CA PRO A 459 -53.68 -17.85 6.07
C PRO A 459 -52.75 -16.87 5.28
N GLU A 460 -51.45 -17.24 5.18
CA GLU A 460 -50.60 -17.10 3.96
C GLU A 460 -50.27 -15.67 3.39
N GLN A 461 -49.29 -15.46 2.51
CA GLN A 461 -48.35 -16.35 1.78
C GLN A 461 -47.01 -15.62 1.44
N GLU A 462 -46.03 -16.38 0.92
CA GLU A 462 -44.96 -16.00 -0.03
C GLU A 462 -44.02 -14.79 0.30
N GLU A 463 -42.69 -14.92 0.30
CA GLU A 463 -41.78 -15.33 -0.78
C GLU A 463 -41.91 -14.51 -2.08
N GLU A 464 -40.98 -13.58 -2.33
CA GLU A 464 -40.43 -13.46 -3.69
C GLU A 464 -38.99 -12.91 -3.68
N ASN A 465 -38.27 -13.19 -4.76
CA ASN A 465 -36.81 -13.06 -4.85
C ASN A 465 -36.43 -12.36 -6.17
N MET A 466 -35.93 -11.12 -6.10
CA MET A 466 -35.42 -10.33 -7.23
C MET A 466 -34.16 -9.60 -6.73
N ASN A 467 -32.93 -10.03 -7.03
CA ASN A 467 -32.20 -10.00 -8.31
C ASN A 467 -32.13 -8.62 -9.01
N GLU A 468 -30.89 -8.15 -9.15
CA GLU A 468 -30.26 -7.53 -10.34
C GLU A 468 -31.12 -6.52 -11.16
N GLU A 469 -30.77 -5.23 -11.23
CA GLU A 469 -29.63 -4.74 -12.03
C GLU A 469 -29.26 -3.25 -11.76
N ASN A 470 -28.08 -2.84 -12.24
CA ASN A 470 -27.67 -1.47 -12.66
C ASN A 470 -27.87 -0.26 -11.73
N GLU A 471 -26.76 0.25 -11.16
CA GLU A 471 -26.08 1.39 -11.83
C GLU A 471 -24.59 1.50 -11.45
N GLU A 472 -23.76 1.97 -12.39
CA GLU A 472 -22.30 2.09 -12.21
C GLU A 472 -21.90 3.36 -11.42
N MET A 473 -21.76 3.28 -10.10
CA MET A 473 -20.93 4.26 -9.37
C MET A 473 -19.43 3.95 -9.55
N LYS A 474 -18.91 4.29 -10.74
CA LYS A 474 -17.48 4.53 -11.00
C LYS A 474 -17.00 5.73 -10.18
N ASN A 475 -16.76 5.55 -8.89
CA ASN A 475 -16.05 6.55 -8.09
C ASN A 475 -14.54 6.34 -8.28
N PRO A 476 -13.80 7.31 -8.86
CA PRO A 476 -12.50 7.03 -9.42
C PRO A 476 -11.41 6.78 -8.37
N LEU A 477 -10.50 5.89 -8.75
CA LEU A 477 -9.11 5.82 -8.35
C LEU A 477 -8.57 7.19 -7.86
N PHE A 478 -8.55 7.39 -6.54
CA PHE A 478 -7.91 8.57 -5.94
C PHE A 478 -6.40 8.33 -5.88
N ASP A 479 -5.77 8.37 -7.07
CA ASP A 479 -4.32 8.48 -7.22
C ASP A 479 -3.89 9.81 -6.60
N TYR A 480 -3.65 9.80 -5.29
CA TYR A 480 -2.89 10.85 -4.62
C TYR A 480 -1.53 10.94 -5.32
N PRO A 481 -1.17 12.10 -5.90
CA PRO A 481 0.18 12.27 -6.41
C PRO A 481 1.14 12.27 -5.23
N GLN A 482 1.75 11.12 -4.94
CA GLN A 482 2.87 11.07 -4.00
C GLN A 482 3.91 12.08 -4.48
N GLU A 483 4.29 13.01 -3.62
CA GLU A 483 5.18 14.10 -4.00
C GLU A 483 6.53 13.53 -4.44
N ILE A 484 6.74 13.49 -5.75
CA ILE A 484 7.97 12.96 -6.34
C ILE A 484 9.12 13.87 -5.92
N SER A 485 9.88 13.43 -4.92
CA SER A 485 11.07 14.12 -4.40
C SER A 485 11.91 14.70 -5.55
N PRO A 486 12.38 15.96 -5.45
CA PRO A 486 13.11 16.64 -6.52
C PRO A 486 14.26 15.85 -7.15
N GLN A 487 14.88 14.92 -6.40
CA GLN A 487 15.95 14.05 -6.88
C GLN A 487 15.50 13.13 -8.04
N ASN A 488 14.27 12.60 -8.01
CA ASN A 488 13.78 11.67 -9.05
C ASN A 488 13.47 12.38 -10.39
N ARG A 489 13.31 13.70 -10.41
CA ARG A 489 13.18 14.47 -11.67
C ARG A 489 14.50 14.54 -12.47
N LYS A 490 15.67 14.41 -11.83
CA LYS A 490 16.98 14.41 -12.53
C LYS A 490 17.21 13.12 -13.30
N GLN A 491 17.14 11.97 -12.62
CA GLN A 491 17.38 10.66 -13.24
C GLN A 491 16.39 10.35 -14.38
N ARG A 492 15.14 10.83 -14.30
CA ARG A 492 14.15 10.63 -15.36
C ARG A 492 14.44 11.45 -16.63
N LYS A 493 15.17 12.57 -16.52
CA LYS A 493 15.67 13.34 -17.68
C LYS A 493 16.87 12.67 -18.33
N GLU A 494 17.84 12.25 -17.52
CA GLU A 494 19.02 11.51 -18.00
C GLU A 494 18.65 10.21 -18.74
N ARG A 495 17.58 9.52 -18.31
CA ARG A 495 17.03 8.34 -18.99
C ARG A 495 16.17 8.62 -20.23
N LEU A 496 15.84 9.88 -20.53
CA LEU A 496 15.03 10.28 -21.69
C LEU A 496 15.80 11.13 -22.71
N GLY A 497 17.04 11.57 -22.39
CA GLY A 497 17.88 12.36 -23.31
C GLY A 497 17.42 13.81 -23.48
N ILE A 498 16.89 14.45 -22.42
CA ILE A 498 16.31 15.82 -22.42
C ILE A 498 16.88 16.69 -21.29
#